data_AF-A0A8C1K3V3-F1
#
_entry.id   AF-A0A8C1K3V3-F1
#
_cell.length_a   1.000
_cell.length_b   1.000
_cell.length_c   1.000
_cell.angle_alpha   90.00
_cell.angle_beta   90.00
_cell.angle_gamma   90.00
#
_symmetry.space_group_name_H-M   'P 1'
#
loop_
_entity.id
_entity.type
_entity.pdbx_description
1 polymer ?
#
loop_
_entity_poly.entity_id
_entity_poly.type
_entity_poly.pdbx_seq_one_letter_code
_entity_poly.pdbx_strand_id
1 'polypeptide(L)'
;EASQGPVQEVLSSAAGVSNAARESSNELDSEEGDEIKGSRKKKNKRRKENSESIDGEEYPIDIWLLLAAYIRPEDVCRFSLICKNAWTATCTAAFWTRLYKRHYNLDADLPDRLQPDSIAKMRCLRARVIRSLFHLYEPFSLWVSKSPPLPESTPTTLLNSKCLLFWVNKVSGSRSEPMWEFNFKFVKLPTKGKNGCGLTLQLPKQYKDVHTNPDSDCYLLRVTTLNFIFTSVVMGMTLTLFTINVSTDMRHHRVRLDFQDSPVIRGKKFRGEQGVQVVLDPVHSVRLMDWWHPQYPTTSYNY
;
A
#
# COMPACT_ATOMS: atom_id res chain seq x y z
N GLU A 1 -16.13 -42.65 8.85
CA GLU A 1 -16.68 -41.46 8.15
C GLU A 1 -15.62 -40.35 8.30
N ALA A 2 -15.22 -39.55 7.29
CA ALA A 2 -15.98 -38.75 6.32
C ALA A 2 -16.76 -37.59 7.00
N SER A 3 -16.66 -36.32 6.58
CA SER A 3 -15.73 -35.66 5.64
C SER A 3 -15.63 -34.17 5.99
N GLN A 4 -14.61 -33.45 5.52
CA GLN A 4 -14.68 -31.98 5.48
C GLN A 4 -15.66 -31.52 4.41
N GLY A 5 -16.23 -30.31 4.60
CA GLY A 5 -17.05 -29.60 3.63
C GLY A 5 -16.79 -28.09 3.70
N PRO A 6 -16.56 -27.40 2.57
CA PRO A 6 -16.27 -25.97 2.55
C PRO A 6 -17.55 -25.11 2.54
N VAL A 7 -17.46 -23.87 3.04
CA VAL A 7 -18.47 -22.83 2.82
C VAL A 7 -18.05 -22.01 1.60
N GLN A 8 -18.78 -22.14 0.50
CA GLN A 8 -18.45 -21.51 -0.78
C GLN A 8 -19.16 -20.16 -0.97
N GLU A 9 -18.51 -19.25 -1.69
CA GLU A 9 -18.98 -17.89 -1.98
C GLU A 9 -20.24 -17.88 -2.87
N VAL A 10 -21.17 -16.96 -2.59
CA VAL A 10 -22.35 -16.73 -3.43
C VAL A 10 -22.10 -15.54 -4.35
N LEU A 11 -21.71 -15.82 -5.60
CA LEU A 11 -21.68 -14.84 -6.70
C LEU A 11 -22.28 -15.42 -7.97
N SER A 12 -23.55 -15.09 -8.20
CA SER A 12 -24.37 -15.43 -9.36
C SER A 12 -25.22 -14.18 -9.69
N SER A 13 -25.42 -13.72 -10.93
CA SER A 13 -25.10 -14.23 -12.28
C SER A 13 -24.83 -13.01 -13.20
N ALA A 14 -24.62 -13.06 -14.52
CA ALA A 14 -24.67 -14.16 -15.50
C ALA A 14 -23.74 -13.85 -16.70
N ALA A 15 -23.26 -14.88 -17.40
CA ALA A 15 -22.64 -14.72 -18.71
C ALA A 15 -22.81 -15.98 -19.60
N GLY A 16 -23.62 -15.83 -20.66
CA GLY A 16 -23.40 -16.45 -21.98
C GLY A 16 -23.58 -17.97 -22.18
N VAL A 17 -24.64 -18.32 -22.91
CA VAL A 17 -24.73 -19.46 -23.85
C VAL A 17 -25.72 -19.01 -24.95
N SER A 18 -25.59 -19.28 -26.25
CA SER A 18 -24.52 -19.19 -27.25
C SER A 18 -25.01 -19.94 -28.51
N ASN A 19 -24.60 -19.51 -29.70
CA ASN A 19 -24.58 -20.26 -30.98
C ASN A 19 -25.86 -20.36 -31.86
N ALA A 20 -25.74 -19.67 -33.01
CA ALA A 20 -25.78 -20.23 -34.37
C ALA A 20 -27.12 -20.56 -35.09
N ALA A 21 -27.45 -19.66 -36.03
CA ALA A 21 -27.71 -19.90 -37.47
C ALA A 21 -28.76 -20.94 -37.92
N ARG A 22 -29.83 -20.43 -38.59
CA ARG A 22 -30.39 -20.84 -39.90
C ARG A 22 -31.54 -19.87 -40.28
N GLU A 23 -31.50 -19.18 -41.43
CA GLU A 23 -31.92 -19.56 -42.81
C GLU A 23 -33.44 -19.37 -43.08
N SER A 24 -33.73 -18.55 -44.11
CA SER A 24 -35.00 -18.40 -44.85
C SER A 24 -36.29 -17.88 -44.15
N SER A 25 -37.24 -17.24 -44.85
CA SER A 25 -37.19 -16.44 -46.11
C SER A 25 -38.51 -15.68 -46.33
N ASN A 26 -38.57 -14.87 -47.40
CA ASN A 26 -39.75 -14.34 -48.10
C ASN A 26 -40.63 -13.26 -47.42
N GLU A 27 -41.32 -12.36 -48.13
CA GLU A 27 -41.27 -11.84 -49.53
C GLU A 27 -42.17 -10.57 -49.59
N LEU A 28 -41.78 -9.54 -50.35
CA LEU A 28 -42.63 -8.46 -50.97
C LEU A 28 -43.54 -7.60 -50.04
N ASP A 29 -43.80 -6.29 -50.26
CA ASP A 29 -43.29 -5.26 -51.20
C ASP A 29 -43.45 -3.86 -50.51
N SER A 30 -43.50 -2.64 -51.08
CA SER A 30 -43.69 -2.12 -52.46
C SER A 30 -42.92 -0.80 -52.71
N GLU A 31 -42.59 -0.58 -53.99
CA GLU A 31 -42.54 0.69 -54.78
C GLU A 31 -42.01 2.05 -54.26
N GLU A 32 -41.11 2.62 -55.09
CA GLU A 32 -40.77 4.03 -55.37
C GLU A 32 -40.21 4.99 -54.28
N GLY A 33 -39.47 6.04 -54.69
CA GLY A 33 -39.29 7.22 -53.82
C GLY A 33 -38.14 8.24 -54.05
N ASP A 34 -37.02 7.87 -54.72
CA ASP A 34 -35.87 8.77 -55.05
C ASP A 34 -35.09 9.43 -53.85
N GLU A 35 -33.98 10.13 -54.14
CA GLU A 35 -33.06 10.71 -53.15
C GLU A 35 -33.60 11.93 -52.38
N ILE A 36 -33.22 12.08 -51.09
CA ILE A 36 -32.64 13.34 -50.57
C ILE A 36 -31.88 13.13 -49.24
N LYS A 37 -30.74 13.82 -49.10
CA LYS A 37 -29.84 13.77 -47.93
C LYS A 37 -30.38 14.64 -46.78
N GLY A 38 -30.62 14.07 -45.58
CA GLY A 38 -31.28 14.82 -44.49
C GLY A 38 -31.14 14.36 -43.04
N SER A 39 -30.23 13.45 -42.68
CA SER A 39 -30.14 12.87 -41.32
C SER A 39 -29.60 13.84 -40.24
N ARG A 40 -30.48 14.74 -39.79
CA ARG A 40 -30.23 15.69 -38.68
C ARG A 40 -29.73 14.97 -37.43
N LYS A 41 -28.48 15.22 -37.02
CA LYS A 41 -27.90 14.70 -35.77
C LYS A 41 -28.75 15.13 -34.56
N LYS A 42 -29.57 14.22 -34.05
CA LYS A 42 -30.42 14.40 -32.86
C LYS A 42 -29.53 14.58 -31.63
N LYS A 43 -29.18 15.83 -31.30
CA LYS A 43 -28.49 16.18 -30.05
C LYS A 43 -29.38 15.71 -28.89
N ASN A 44 -28.98 14.62 -28.23
CA ASN A 44 -29.60 14.18 -26.98
C ASN A 44 -29.32 15.22 -25.89
N LYS A 45 -30.21 16.22 -25.79
CA LYS A 45 -30.33 17.12 -24.65
C LYS A 45 -30.66 16.25 -23.45
N ARG A 46 -29.62 15.81 -22.70
CA ARG A 46 -29.79 15.12 -21.42
C ARG A 46 -30.79 15.93 -20.60
N ARG A 47 -31.89 15.29 -20.22
CA ARG A 47 -32.92 15.90 -19.39
C ARG A 47 -32.23 16.26 -18.08
N LYS A 48 -32.07 17.55 -17.78
CA LYS A 48 -31.73 17.97 -16.43
C LYS A 48 -32.99 17.76 -15.61
N GLU A 49 -33.12 16.57 -15.06
CA GLU A 49 -34.05 16.33 -13.98
C GLU A 49 -33.50 17.16 -12.81
N ASN A 50 -34.23 18.22 -12.47
CA ASN A 50 -34.12 18.81 -11.14
C ASN A 50 -34.69 17.75 -10.19
N SER A 51 -33.85 16.79 -9.80
CA SER A 51 -33.91 16.33 -8.43
C SER A 51 -33.67 17.57 -7.57
N GLU A 52 -34.66 17.93 -6.78
CA GLU A 52 -34.43 18.81 -5.64
C GLU A 52 -33.54 18.00 -4.70
N SER A 53 -32.24 18.29 -4.71
CA SER A 53 -31.37 17.74 -3.69
C SER A 53 -31.79 18.38 -2.38
N ILE A 54 -32.36 17.54 -1.50
CA ILE A 54 -32.48 17.86 -0.09
C ILE A 54 -31.03 17.82 0.44
N ASP A 55 -30.31 18.91 0.23
CA ASP A 55 -28.94 19.10 0.68
C ASP A 55 -28.94 18.90 2.20
N GLY A 56 -28.31 17.82 2.67
CA GLY A 56 -28.35 17.43 4.07
C GLY A 56 -27.65 18.46 4.95
N GLU A 57 -28.28 18.77 6.09
CA GLU A 57 -27.81 19.77 7.07
C GLU A 57 -26.30 19.64 7.37
N GLU A 58 -25.55 20.74 7.20
CA GLU A 58 -24.10 20.74 7.41
C GLU A 58 -23.76 20.80 8.90
N TYR A 59 -23.75 19.62 9.55
CA TYR A 59 -23.35 19.49 10.95
C TYR A 59 -21.93 20.04 11.20
N PRO A 60 -21.72 20.84 12.28
CA PRO A 60 -20.42 21.41 12.63
C PRO A 60 -19.36 20.34 12.94
N ILE A 61 -18.10 20.73 12.76
CA ILE A 61 -16.94 19.83 12.86
C ILE A 61 -16.85 19.09 14.21
N ASP A 62 -17.32 19.68 15.30
CA ASP A 62 -17.28 19.08 16.63
C ASP A 62 -18.18 17.85 16.77
N ILE A 63 -19.30 17.80 16.05
CA ILE A 63 -20.16 16.60 15.97
C ILE A 63 -19.42 15.49 15.22
N TRP A 64 -18.73 15.81 14.13
CA TRP A 64 -17.88 14.84 13.42
C TRP A 64 -16.71 14.36 14.29
N LEU A 65 -16.12 15.22 15.12
CA LEU A 65 -15.06 14.86 16.08
C LEU A 65 -15.59 14.07 17.30
N LEU A 66 -16.87 14.17 17.62
CA LEU A 66 -17.56 13.35 18.62
C LEU A 66 -17.85 11.96 18.05
N LEU A 67 -18.49 11.87 16.87
CA LEU A 67 -18.75 10.61 16.16
C LEU A 67 -17.45 9.83 15.91
N ALA A 68 -16.38 10.54 15.51
CA ALA A 68 -15.08 9.96 15.28
C ALA A 68 -14.44 9.28 16.51
N ALA A 69 -14.85 9.63 17.74
CA ALA A 69 -14.35 8.99 18.96
C ALA A 69 -14.79 7.52 19.10
N TYR A 70 -15.80 7.08 18.34
CA TYR A 70 -16.30 5.71 18.32
C TYR A 70 -15.81 4.89 17.11
N ILE A 71 -15.19 5.54 16.11
CA ILE A 71 -14.68 4.88 14.90
C ILE A 71 -13.45 4.03 15.21
N ARG A 72 -13.43 2.78 14.74
CA ARG A 72 -12.30 1.85 14.94
C ARG A 72 -11.13 2.19 14.00
N PRO A 73 -9.86 1.85 14.34
CA PRO A 73 -8.69 2.09 13.50
C PRO A 73 -8.82 1.64 12.03
N GLU A 74 -9.47 0.52 11.78
CA GLU A 74 -9.75 -0.04 10.45
C GLU A 74 -10.85 0.71 9.67
N ASP A 75 -11.71 1.46 10.36
CA ASP A 75 -12.86 2.16 9.78
C ASP A 75 -12.57 3.65 9.49
N VAL A 76 -11.40 4.17 9.89
CA VAL A 76 -11.01 5.58 9.68
C VAL A 76 -11.07 5.99 8.20
N CYS A 77 -10.72 5.09 7.29
CA CYS A 77 -10.85 5.33 5.85
C CYS A 77 -12.32 5.45 5.44
N ARG A 78 -13.17 4.48 5.84
CA ARG A 78 -14.62 4.47 5.55
C ARG A 78 -15.30 5.74 6.07
N PHE A 79 -15.01 6.11 7.32
CA PHE A 79 -15.50 7.35 7.94
C PHE A 79 -15.08 8.59 7.15
N SER A 80 -13.80 8.68 6.74
CA SER A 80 -13.32 9.83 5.95
C SER A 80 -13.95 9.96 4.56
N LEU A 81 -14.60 8.91 4.04
CA LEU A 81 -15.28 8.91 2.75
C LEU A 81 -16.78 9.28 2.84
N ILE A 82 -17.33 9.47 4.04
CA ILE A 82 -18.75 9.84 4.23
C ILE A 82 -19.04 11.23 3.65
N CYS A 83 -18.25 12.24 4.05
CA CYS A 83 -18.43 13.62 3.60
C CYS A 83 -17.15 14.45 3.84
N LYS A 84 -17.14 15.68 3.31
CA LYS A 84 -16.06 16.67 3.49
C LYS A 84 -15.74 16.94 4.98
N ASN A 85 -16.72 16.93 5.87
CA ASN A 85 -16.51 17.26 7.28
C ASN A 85 -16.03 16.05 8.09
N ALA A 86 -16.45 14.83 7.75
CA ALA A 86 -15.84 13.59 8.24
C ALA A 86 -14.37 13.46 7.82
N TRP A 87 -14.06 13.76 6.55
CA TRP A 87 -12.69 13.87 6.04
C TRP A 87 -11.88 14.95 6.77
N THR A 88 -12.47 16.14 6.98
CA THR A 88 -11.82 17.23 7.71
C THR A 88 -11.55 16.84 9.17
N ALA A 89 -12.45 16.09 9.81
CA ALA A 89 -12.26 15.57 11.16
C ALA A 89 -11.03 14.64 11.25
N THR A 90 -10.88 13.67 10.33
CA THR A 90 -9.68 12.81 10.28
C THR A 90 -8.41 13.55 9.85
N CYS A 91 -8.53 14.77 9.31
CA CYS A 91 -7.38 15.64 9.09
C CYS A 91 -6.87 16.30 10.39
N THR A 92 -7.69 16.47 11.43
CA THR A 92 -7.32 17.20 12.65
C THR A 92 -6.32 16.47 13.55
N ALA A 93 -5.54 17.23 14.33
CA ALA A 93 -4.75 16.66 15.42
C ALA A 93 -5.59 16.07 16.57
N ALA A 94 -6.76 16.67 16.84
CA ALA A 94 -7.68 16.23 17.89
C ALA A 94 -8.15 14.78 17.65
N PHE A 95 -8.45 14.43 16.40
CA PHE A 95 -8.78 13.07 15.98
C PHE A 95 -7.67 12.06 16.31
N TRP A 96 -6.45 12.27 15.80
CA TRP A 96 -5.34 11.33 16.01
C TRP A 96 -4.94 11.24 17.49
N THR A 97 -4.99 12.34 18.24
CA THR A 97 -4.68 12.35 19.67
C THR A 97 -5.75 11.60 20.50
N ARG A 98 -7.04 11.75 20.16
CA ARG A 98 -8.13 10.96 20.78
C ARG A 98 -8.00 9.46 20.45
N LEU A 99 -7.72 9.14 19.18
CA LEU A 99 -7.54 7.76 18.70
C LEU A 99 -6.39 7.04 19.41
N TYR A 100 -5.27 7.74 19.64
CA TYR A 100 -4.16 7.22 20.46
C TYR A 100 -4.58 7.00 21.91
N LYS A 101 -5.12 8.04 22.57
CA LYS A 101 -5.48 7.97 24.01
C LYS A 101 -6.53 6.91 24.33
N ARG A 102 -7.39 6.54 23.38
CA ARG A 102 -8.38 5.45 23.54
C ARG A 102 -7.76 4.05 23.58
N HIS A 103 -6.58 3.85 23.00
CA HIS A 103 -5.90 2.56 22.88
C HIS A 103 -4.57 2.48 23.65
N TYR A 104 -4.08 3.58 24.20
CA TYR A 104 -2.83 3.61 24.97
C TYR A 104 -2.99 2.91 26.33
N ASN A 105 -2.08 1.99 26.65
CA ASN A 105 -1.89 1.43 27.98
C ASN A 105 -0.49 1.83 28.51
N LEU A 106 -0.37 2.04 29.82
CA LEU A 106 0.90 2.33 30.50
C LEU A 106 1.86 1.13 30.46
N ASP A 107 1.34 -0.10 30.49
CA ASP A 107 2.15 -1.33 30.45
C ASP A 107 2.64 -1.71 29.04
N ALA A 108 2.35 -0.88 28.02
CA ALA A 108 2.72 -1.17 26.64
C ALA A 108 4.16 -0.76 26.33
N ASP A 109 5.00 -1.73 25.93
CA ASP A 109 6.34 -1.46 25.42
C ASP A 109 6.28 -0.72 24.06
N LEU A 110 6.46 0.60 24.14
CA LEU A 110 6.49 1.52 23.00
C LEU A 110 7.85 2.23 22.91
N PRO A 111 8.49 2.25 21.73
CA PRO A 111 9.65 3.11 21.46
C PRO A 111 9.37 4.58 21.76
N ASP A 112 10.36 5.33 22.26
CA ASP A 112 10.26 6.73 22.74
C ASP A 112 9.48 7.68 21.81
N ARG A 113 9.62 7.50 20.49
CA ARG A 113 8.95 8.32 19.46
C ARG A 113 7.43 8.07 19.37
N LEU A 114 6.92 7.04 20.03
CA LEU A 114 5.51 6.63 20.12
C LEU A 114 4.91 6.77 21.53
N GLN A 115 5.72 7.15 22.53
CA GLN A 115 5.27 7.45 23.90
C GLN A 115 4.48 8.77 23.98
N PRO A 116 3.65 9.01 25.02
CA PRO A 116 2.73 10.15 25.10
C PRO A 116 3.36 11.52 24.87
N ASP A 117 4.53 11.79 25.46
CA ASP A 117 5.27 13.07 25.32
C ASP A 117 5.73 13.33 23.88
N SER A 118 5.99 12.26 23.13
CA SER A 118 6.19 12.36 21.70
C SER A 118 4.87 12.67 21.01
N ILE A 119 3.80 11.91 21.27
CA ILE A 119 2.49 12.07 20.60
C ILE A 119 1.84 13.44 20.86
N ALA A 120 2.17 14.13 21.96
CA ALA A 120 1.75 15.52 22.20
C ALA A 120 2.22 16.53 21.12
N LYS A 121 3.28 16.20 20.37
CA LYS A 121 3.89 17.06 19.32
C LYS A 121 3.10 16.93 18.00
N MET A 122 2.76 18.04 17.35
CA MET A 122 1.93 18.03 16.13
C MET A 122 2.60 17.41 14.89
N ARG A 123 3.92 17.57 14.75
CA ARG A 123 4.68 17.12 13.58
C ARG A 123 4.68 15.59 13.47
N CYS A 124 4.35 15.06 12.29
CA CYS A 124 4.24 13.63 12.02
C CYS A 124 3.27 12.89 12.97
N LEU A 125 2.26 13.57 13.51
CA LEU A 125 1.33 13.01 14.48
C LEU A 125 0.58 11.79 13.91
N ARG A 126 -0.03 11.91 12.72
CA ARG A 126 -0.75 10.80 12.07
C ARG A 126 0.15 9.57 11.88
N ALA A 127 1.37 9.77 11.39
CA ALA A 127 2.31 8.67 11.13
C ALA A 127 2.68 7.93 12.41
N ARG A 128 2.88 8.65 13.52
CA ARG A 128 3.24 8.05 14.81
C ARG A 128 2.06 7.39 15.51
N VAL A 129 0.86 7.97 15.45
CA VAL A 129 -0.36 7.29 15.94
C VAL A 129 -0.62 6.01 15.16
N ILE A 130 -0.54 6.02 13.82
CA ILE A 130 -0.67 4.81 12.99
C ILE A 130 0.34 3.75 13.42
N ARG A 131 1.62 4.10 13.61
CA ARG A 131 2.65 3.16 14.09
C ARG A 131 2.34 2.59 15.47
N SER A 132 1.93 3.43 16.43
CA SER A 132 1.58 2.96 17.78
C SER A 132 0.39 1.99 17.80
N LEU A 133 -0.55 2.10 16.85
CA LEU A 133 -1.68 1.17 16.76
C LEU A 133 -1.25 -0.26 16.39
N PHE A 134 -0.10 -0.48 15.74
CA PHE A 134 0.45 -1.83 15.52
C PHE A 134 1.13 -2.45 16.76
N HIS A 135 1.22 -1.71 17.87
CA HIS A 135 1.59 -2.20 19.20
C HIS A 135 0.38 -2.26 20.15
N LEU A 136 -0.52 -1.27 20.04
CA LEU A 136 -1.61 -1.02 21.00
C LEU A 136 -2.96 -1.65 20.60
N TYR A 137 -3.18 -1.95 19.32
CA TYR A 137 -4.48 -2.46 18.83
C TYR A 137 -4.33 -3.92 18.38
N GLU A 138 -5.02 -4.82 19.08
CA GLU A 138 -4.92 -6.27 18.88
C GLU A 138 -5.10 -6.70 17.40
N PRO A 139 -6.15 -6.26 16.65
CA PRO A 139 -6.33 -6.69 15.26
C PRO A 139 -5.13 -6.36 14.34
N PHE A 140 -4.43 -5.26 14.59
CA PHE A 140 -3.24 -4.87 13.84
C PHE A 140 -2.00 -5.67 14.28
N SER A 141 -1.86 -5.89 15.58
CA SER A 141 -0.78 -6.67 16.18
C SER A 141 -0.84 -8.16 15.76
N LEU A 142 -2.05 -8.73 15.73
CA LEU A 142 -2.33 -10.09 15.26
C LEU A 142 -2.10 -10.27 13.75
N TRP A 143 -2.26 -9.22 12.95
CA TRP A 143 -1.97 -9.29 11.52
C TRP A 143 -0.45 -9.28 11.26
N VAL A 144 0.30 -8.47 12.02
CA VAL A 144 1.77 -8.48 11.99
C VAL A 144 2.34 -9.82 12.47
N SER A 145 1.85 -10.38 13.58
CA SER A 145 2.40 -11.64 14.14
C SER A 145 2.17 -12.86 13.24
N LYS A 146 1.10 -12.87 12.44
CA LYS A 146 0.79 -13.92 11.45
C LYS A 146 1.63 -13.85 10.17
N SER A 147 2.45 -12.83 9.99
CA SER A 147 3.25 -12.66 8.77
C SER A 147 4.43 -13.64 8.72
N PRO A 148 4.51 -14.54 7.71
CA PRO A 148 5.49 -15.63 7.68
C PRO A 148 6.94 -15.12 7.54
N PRO A 149 7.95 -15.91 7.96
CA PRO A 149 9.37 -15.51 7.87
C PRO A 149 9.92 -15.41 6.44
N LEU A 150 9.21 -15.98 5.46
CA LEU A 150 9.48 -15.94 4.03
C LEU A 150 8.13 -15.70 3.33
N PRO A 151 8.06 -14.84 2.28
CA PRO A 151 6.84 -14.70 1.50
C PRO A 151 6.68 -15.89 0.55
N GLU A 152 5.44 -16.32 0.33
CA GLU A 152 5.08 -17.44 -0.57
C GLU A 152 5.51 -17.21 -2.03
N SER A 153 5.62 -15.95 -2.45
CA SER A 153 6.13 -15.57 -3.77
C SER A 153 7.02 -14.32 -3.67
N THR A 154 7.86 -14.11 -4.69
CA THR A 154 8.76 -12.95 -4.78
C THR A 154 7.97 -11.63 -4.83
N PRO A 155 8.13 -10.70 -3.86
CA PRO A 155 7.41 -9.43 -3.86
C PRO A 155 7.85 -8.48 -5.00
N THR A 156 6.94 -8.18 -5.93
CA THR A 156 7.19 -7.23 -7.04
C THR A 156 7.06 -5.75 -6.64
N THR A 157 6.64 -5.48 -5.39
CA THR A 157 6.34 -4.14 -4.83
C THR A 157 7.54 -3.19 -4.82
N LEU A 158 8.76 -3.71 -4.71
CA LEU A 158 10.01 -2.94 -4.65
C LEU A 158 10.57 -2.54 -6.03
N LEU A 159 10.08 -3.11 -7.13
CA LEU A 159 10.66 -2.89 -8.45
C LEU A 159 10.59 -1.40 -8.87
N ASN A 160 11.72 -0.86 -9.32
CA ASN A 160 11.96 0.57 -9.59
C ASN A 160 11.94 1.49 -8.35
N SER A 161 12.14 0.95 -7.16
CA SER A 161 12.38 1.74 -5.94
C SER A 161 13.88 2.03 -5.77
N LYS A 162 14.21 3.23 -5.28
CA LYS A 162 15.60 3.65 -5.01
C LYS A 162 16.03 3.18 -3.63
N CYS A 163 17.20 2.56 -3.52
CA CYS A 163 17.82 2.26 -2.24
C CYS A 163 18.31 3.58 -1.60
N LEU A 164 17.80 3.91 -0.42
CA LEU A 164 18.20 5.08 0.35
C LEU A 164 19.34 4.74 1.33
N LEU A 165 19.21 3.62 2.03
CA LEU A 165 20.16 3.19 3.06
C LEU A 165 20.33 1.67 2.99
N PHE A 166 21.56 1.23 3.17
CA PHE A 166 21.93 -0.17 3.33
C PHE A 166 22.80 -0.32 4.59
N TRP A 167 22.50 -1.32 5.42
CA TRP A 167 23.31 -1.67 6.59
C TRP A 167 23.18 -3.16 6.92
N VAL A 168 24.14 -3.70 7.69
CA VAL A 168 24.16 -5.09 8.12
C VAL A 168 24.27 -5.16 9.64
N ASN A 169 23.38 -5.89 10.29
CA ASN A 169 23.44 -6.19 11.71
C ASN A 169 23.93 -7.63 11.93
N LYS A 170 24.82 -7.84 12.91
CA LYS A 170 25.07 -9.18 13.46
C LYS A 170 23.97 -9.51 14.47
N VAL A 171 23.32 -10.66 14.33
CA VAL A 171 22.26 -11.13 15.23
C VAL A 171 22.77 -12.34 16.02
N SER A 172 23.06 -12.11 17.29
CA SER A 172 23.24 -13.17 18.28
C SER A 172 21.86 -13.62 18.78
N GLY A 173 21.38 -14.76 18.27
CA GLY A 173 20.12 -15.37 18.72
C GLY A 173 20.33 -16.40 19.83
N SER A 174 19.32 -17.25 20.06
CA SER A 174 19.42 -18.45 20.92
C SER A 174 20.19 -19.62 20.28
N ARG A 175 20.60 -19.49 19.02
CA ARG A 175 21.50 -20.43 18.33
C ARG A 175 22.96 -20.11 18.68
N SER A 176 23.80 -21.14 18.68
CA SER A 176 25.25 -21.04 18.83
C SER A 176 25.93 -20.24 17.72
N GLU A 177 25.37 -20.28 16.50
CA GLU A 177 25.91 -19.58 15.32
C GLU A 177 25.25 -18.21 15.13
N PRO A 178 26.04 -17.14 14.90
CA PRO A 178 25.51 -15.79 14.69
C PRO A 178 24.96 -15.61 13.28
N MET A 179 23.72 -15.12 13.18
CA MET A 179 23.09 -14.75 11.91
C MET A 179 23.42 -13.32 11.51
N TRP A 180 23.12 -12.96 10.25
CA TRP A 180 23.39 -11.63 9.71
C TRP A 180 22.15 -11.07 9.01
N GLU A 181 21.68 -9.89 9.44
CA GLU A 181 20.55 -9.19 8.83
C GLU A 181 21.03 -8.11 7.85
N PHE A 182 20.86 -8.36 6.57
CA PHE A 182 21.03 -7.39 5.50
C PHE A 182 19.76 -6.55 5.37
N ASN A 183 19.86 -5.26 5.67
CA ASN A 183 18.74 -4.32 5.71
C ASN A 183 18.87 -3.28 4.58
N PHE A 184 17.86 -3.18 3.72
CA PHE A 184 17.79 -2.24 2.61
C PHE A 184 16.53 -1.37 2.74
N LYS A 185 16.70 -0.08 3.07
CA LYS A 185 15.61 0.89 3.01
C LYS A 185 15.43 1.37 1.58
N PHE A 186 14.25 1.10 1.02
CA PHE A 186 13.83 1.57 -0.29
C PHE A 186 12.86 2.74 -0.17
N VAL A 187 12.89 3.66 -1.13
CA VAL A 187 11.78 4.59 -1.41
C VAL A 187 11.24 4.35 -2.80
N LYS A 188 9.93 4.24 -2.91
CA LYS A 188 9.25 4.11 -4.20
C LYS A 188 9.27 5.47 -4.89
N LEU A 189 9.93 5.55 -6.05
CA LEU A 189 9.93 6.79 -6.83
C LEU A 189 8.49 7.09 -7.28
N PRO A 190 7.99 8.34 -7.11
CA PRO A 190 6.64 8.68 -7.53
C PRO A 190 6.53 8.48 -9.04
N THR A 191 5.70 7.52 -9.44
CA THR A 191 5.48 7.23 -10.85
C THR A 191 4.87 8.45 -11.51
N LYS A 192 5.58 9.05 -12.48
CA LYS A 192 5.06 10.15 -13.32
C LYS A 192 4.01 9.59 -14.29
N GLY A 193 2.88 9.16 -13.71
CA GLY A 193 1.92 8.23 -14.28
C GLY A 193 0.53 8.83 -14.37
N LYS A 194 0.32 9.60 -15.45
CA LYS A 194 -0.96 9.88 -16.13
C LYS A 194 -2.23 9.51 -15.36
N ASN A 195 -2.82 10.47 -14.67
CA ASN A 195 -4.27 10.64 -14.62
C ASN A 195 -4.56 12.14 -14.48
N GLY A 196 -5.21 12.73 -15.50
CA GLY A 196 -5.54 14.17 -15.55
C GLY A 196 -6.68 14.60 -14.62
N CYS A 197 -6.97 13.80 -13.59
CA CYS A 197 -8.02 14.08 -12.63
C CYS A 197 -7.49 15.03 -11.54
N GLY A 198 -7.61 16.33 -11.78
CA GLY A 198 -7.23 17.39 -10.83
C GLY A 198 -8.06 17.44 -9.54
N LEU A 199 -8.91 16.45 -9.28
CA LEU A 199 -9.80 16.33 -8.12
C LEU A 199 -9.13 15.61 -6.93
N THR A 200 -7.80 15.70 -6.80
CA THR A 200 -7.12 15.24 -5.58
C THR A 200 -7.48 16.21 -4.45
N LEU A 201 -8.21 15.73 -3.43
CA LEU A 201 -8.56 16.54 -2.26
C LEU A 201 -7.29 17.09 -1.59
N GLN A 202 -7.03 18.39 -1.73
CA GLN A 202 -5.85 19.01 -1.14
C GLN A 202 -6.05 19.13 0.37
N LEU A 203 -5.16 18.46 1.13
CA LEU A 203 -5.12 18.52 2.59
C LEU A 203 -5.16 19.99 3.08
N PRO A 204 -5.99 20.34 4.08
CA PRO A 204 -6.05 21.71 4.58
C PRO A 204 -4.68 22.14 5.12
N LYS A 205 -4.17 23.29 4.65
CA LYS A 205 -2.79 23.74 4.92
C LYS A 205 -2.44 23.77 6.42
N GLN A 206 -3.41 24.11 7.27
CA GLN A 206 -3.30 24.14 8.74
C GLN A 206 -3.00 22.78 9.40
N TYR A 207 -3.19 21.67 8.68
CA TYR A 207 -2.91 20.31 9.19
C TYR A 207 -1.65 19.69 8.57
N LYS A 208 -0.87 20.43 7.77
CA LYS A 208 0.34 19.91 7.09
C LYS A 208 1.27 19.11 8.02
N ASP A 209 1.52 19.62 9.22
CA ASP A 209 2.45 18.99 10.17
C ASP A 209 1.90 17.66 10.71
N VAL A 210 0.58 17.56 10.91
CA VAL A 210 -0.10 16.33 11.38
C VAL A 210 0.12 15.17 10.40
N HIS A 211 0.07 15.44 9.09
CA HIS A 211 0.14 14.44 8.01
C HIS A 211 1.52 14.27 7.39
N THR A 212 2.49 15.12 7.74
CA THR A 212 3.87 14.97 7.27
C THR A 212 4.41 13.59 7.67
N ASN A 213 4.96 12.84 6.71
CA ASN A 213 5.58 11.55 6.97
C ASN A 213 6.90 11.45 6.15
N PRO A 214 8.09 11.51 6.79
CA PRO A 214 9.35 11.39 6.08
C PRO A 214 9.61 9.97 5.55
N ASP A 215 8.90 8.98 6.09
CA ASP A 215 8.94 7.59 5.64
C ASP A 215 7.74 7.24 4.74
N SER A 216 7.06 8.25 4.15
CA SER A 216 6.05 8.00 3.10
C SER A 216 6.69 7.25 1.94
N ASP A 217 5.95 6.29 1.38
CA ASP A 217 6.38 5.50 0.22
C ASP A 217 7.70 4.72 0.42
N CYS A 218 8.14 4.59 1.68
CA CYS A 218 9.34 3.87 2.08
C CYS A 218 9.02 2.46 2.57
N TYR A 219 9.88 1.53 2.18
CA TYR A 219 9.84 0.12 2.53
C TYR A 219 11.18 -0.31 3.12
N LEU A 220 11.18 -1.33 3.97
CA LEU A 220 12.39 -2.00 4.44
C LEU A 220 12.34 -3.46 3.99
N LEU A 221 13.30 -3.84 3.15
CA LEU A 221 13.62 -5.24 2.91
C LEU A 221 14.68 -5.67 3.94
N ARG A 222 14.40 -6.72 4.69
CA ARG A 222 15.35 -7.36 5.60
C ARG A 222 15.53 -8.82 5.20
N VAL A 223 16.77 -9.21 4.94
CA VAL A 223 17.15 -10.58 4.60
C VAL A 223 18.09 -11.09 5.68
N THR A 224 17.70 -12.17 6.36
CA THR A 224 18.53 -12.84 7.36
C THR A 224 19.26 -14.01 6.72
N THR A 225 20.58 -14.05 6.85
CA THR A 225 21.45 -15.12 6.33
C THR A 225 22.17 -15.84 7.47
N LEU A 226 22.61 -17.08 7.22
CA LEU A 226 23.40 -17.84 8.18
C LEU A 226 24.85 -17.35 8.23
N ASN A 227 25.41 -17.02 7.07
CA ASN A 227 26.80 -16.55 6.93
C ASN A 227 26.85 -15.03 6.71
N PHE A 228 27.99 -14.41 7.04
CA PHE A 228 28.30 -13.07 6.55
C PHE A 228 28.66 -13.13 5.06
N ILE A 229 28.15 -12.18 4.29
CA ILE A 229 28.31 -12.10 2.84
C ILE A 229 28.81 -10.69 2.51
N PHE A 230 29.95 -10.59 1.84
CA PHE A 230 30.44 -9.30 1.34
C PHE A 230 29.57 -8.86 0.17
N THR A 231 28.96 -7.68 0.29
CA THR A 231 28.08 -7.08 -0.72
C THR A 231 28.59 -5.70 -1.11
N SER A 232 28.40 -5.34 -2.38
CA SER A 232 28.67 -4.02 -2.93
C SER A 232 27.79 -2.93 -2.30
N VAL A 233 28.26 -1.69 -2.32
CA VAL A 233 27.46 -0.53 -1.89
C VAL A 233 26.44 -0.20 -2.98
N VAL A 234 25.16 -0.39 -2.66
CA VAL A 234 24.03 -0.17 -3.58
C VAL A 234 23.16 1.04 -3.20
N MET A 235 23.60 1.83 -2.21
CA MET A 235 22.91 3.07 -1.81
C MET A 235 22.90 4.07 -2.95
N GLY A 236 21.74 4.70 -3.21
CA GLY A 236 21.55 5.60 -4.32
C GLY A 236 21.05 4.93 -5.61
N MET A 237 21.28 3.64 -5.80
CA MET A 237 20.86 2.88 -6.99
C MET A 237 19.36 2.52 -6.96
N THR A 238 18.80 2.22 -8.12
CA THR A 238 17.43 1.72 -8.29
C THR A 238 17.42 0.19 -8.35
N LEU A 239 16.52 -0.46 -7.62
CA LEU A 239 16.32 -1.90 -7.70
C LEU A 239 15.51 -2.26 -8.95
N THR A 240 16.06 -3.10 -9.83
CA THR A 240 15.44 -3.45 -11.12
C THR A 240 15.11 -4.94 -11.27
N LEU A 241 15.78 -5.81 -10.50
CA LEU A 241 15.34 -7.19 -10.24
C LEU A 241 15.32 -7.48 -8.74
N PHE A 242 14.31 -8.21 -8.29
CA PHE A 242 14.29 -8.92 -7.02
C PHE A 242 13.77 -10.33 -7.32
N THR A 243 14.47 -11.38 -6.88
CA THR A 243 14.00 -12.76 -6.94
C THR A 243 14.37 -13.52 -5.66
N ILE A 244 13.45 -14.35 -5.18
CA ILE A 244 13.66 -15.33 -4.12
C ILE A 244 13.56 -16.71 -4.78
N ASN A 245 14.68 -17.43 -4.82
CA ASN A 245 14.80 -18.76 -5.42
C ASN A 245 15.25 -19.76 -4.33
N VAL A 246 15.39 -21.03 -4.70
CA VAL A 246 16.12 -22.02 -3.89
C VAL A 246 17.64 -21.83 -4.09
N SER A 247 18.44 -22.12 -3.06
CA SER A 247 19.90 -22.19 -3.10
C SER A 247 20.42 -23.35 -3.96
N THR A 248 21.71 -23.34 -4.31
CA THR A 248 22.31 -24.40 -5.15
C THR A 248 22.44 -25.76 -4.45
N ASP A 249 22.43 -25.78 -3.12
CA ASP A 249 22.42 -27.02 -2.32
C ASP A 249 20.99 -27.60 -2.12
N MET A 250 19.96 -26.91 -2.64
CA MET A 250 18.53 -27.22 -2.49
C MET A 250 18.01 -27.26 -1.04
N ARG A 251 18.74 -26.71 -0.06
CA ARG A 251 18.38 -26.74 1.37
C ARG A 251 17.89 -25.40 1.92
N HIS A 252 18.16 -24.30 1.22
CA HIS A 252 17.96 -22.94 1.69
C HIS A 252 17.27 -22.08 0.63
N HIS A 253 16.93 -20.85 1.00
CA HIS A 253 16.53 -19.84 0.02
C HIS A 253 17.76 -19.03 -0.43
N ARG A 254 17.68 -18.49 -1.64
CA ARG A 254 18.64 -17.56 -2.23
C ARG A 254 17.90 -16.31 -2.67
N VAL A 255 18.32 -15.16 -2.15
CA VAL A 255 17.86 -13.85 -2.63
C VAL A 255 18.84 -13.30 -3.65
N ARG A 256 18.32 -12.78 -4.76
CA ARG A 256 19.07 -11.96 -5.72
C ARG A 256 18.38 -10.61 -5.89
N LEU A 257 19.19 -9.57 -5.91
CA LEU A 257 18.82 -8.18 -6.14
C LEU A 257 19.75 -7.63 -7.22
N ASP A 258 19.22 -7.15 -8.35
CA ASP A 258 20.03 -6.42 -9.33
C ASP A 258 19.67 -4.91 -9.26
N PHE A 259 20.71 -4.07 -9.21
CA PHE A 259 20.63 -2.62 -9.03
C PHE A 259 21.25 -1.86 -10.20
N GLN A 260 20.65 -0.74 -10.58
CA GLN A 260 21.10 0.11 -11.70
C GLN A 260 20.94 1.59 -11.37
N ASP A 261 21.78 2.46 -11.96
CA ASP A 261 21.79 3.90 -11.65
C ASP A 261 20.54 4.64 -12.16
N SER A 262 19.80 4.06 -13.11
CA SER A 262 18.57 4.60 -13.67
C SER A 262 17.38 3.62 -13.56
N PRO A 263 16.13 4.10 -13.40
CA PRO A 263 14.95 3.26 -13.33
C PRO A 263 14.55 2.70 -14.72
N VAL A 264 14.02 1.48 -14.75
CA VAL A 264 13.68 0.79 -16.00
C VAL A 264 12.45 1.41 -16.65
N ILE A 265 12.65 2.08 -17.78
CA ILE A 265 11.57 2.55 -18.64
C ILE A 265 10.96 1.32 -19.35
N ARG A 266 9.72 0.95 -18.99
CA ARG A 266 8.97 -0.15 -19.61
C ARG A 266 9.07 -0.09 -21.14
N GLY A 267 9.46 -1.20 -21.75
CA GLY A 267 9.51 -1.37 -23.21
C GLY A 267 10.89 -1.22 -23.85
N LYS A 268 11.90 -0.67 -23.14
CA LYS A 268 13.29 -0.69 -23.61
C LYS A 268 14.04 -1.90 -23.05
N LYS A 269 14.63 -2.74 -23.91
CA LYS A 269 15.67 -3.70 -23.50
C LYS A 269 16.96 -2.92 -23.16
N PHE A 270 17.70 -3.38 -22.15
CA PHE A 270 18.98 -2.77 -21.78
C PHE A 270 20.04 -2.91 -22.89
N ARG A 271 20.84 -1.86 -23.06
CA ARG A 271 22.08 -1.90 -23.84
C ARG A 271 23.27 -1.86 -22.86
N GLY A 272 23.98 -2.98 -22.71
CA GLY A 272 25.36 -3.02 -22.19
C GLY A 272 25.61 -2.74 -20.71
N GLU A 273 24.80 -1.91 -20.03
CA GLU A 273 25.05 -1.51 -18.63
C GLU A 273 24.96 -2.70 -17.67
N GLN A 274 26.12 -3.11 -17.14
CA GLN A 274 26.22 -4.12 -16.09
C GLN A 274 25.74 -3.53 -14.76
N GLY A 275 24.50 -3.85 -14.39
CA GLY A 275 23.95 -3.52 -13.08
C GLY A 275 24.72 -4.23 -11.95
N VAL A 276 24.76 -3.59 -10.78
CA VAL A 276 25.37 -4.17 -9.58
C VAL A 276 24.47 -5.26 -9.03
N GLN A 277 24.96 -6.50 -9.01
CA GLN A 277 24.25 -7.64 -8.45
C GLN A 277 24.63 -7.87 -6.99
N VAL A 278 23.62 -8.09 -6.15
CA VAL A 278 23.76 -8.58 -4.78
C VAL A 278 23.06 -9.94 -4.70
N VAL A 279 23.80 -10.95 -4.25
CA VAL A 279 23.28 -12.30 -3.97
C VAL A 279 23.47 -12.59 -2.49
N LEU A 280 22.42 -13.10 -1.86
CA LEU A 280 22.44 -13.56 -0.47
C LEU A 280 22.02 -15.05 -0.47
N ASP A 281 22.91 -15.91 0.00
CA ASP A 281 22.80 -17.38 0.01
C ASP A 281 23.77 -17.92 1.09
N PRO A 282 23.36 -18.74 2.06
CA PRO A 282 22.00 -19.21 2.34
C PRO A 282 21.16 -18.21 3.16
N VAL A 283 19.90 -18.04 2.76
CA VAL A 283 18.90 -17.20 3.43
C VAL A 283 18.03 -18.03 4.36
N HIS A 284 17.89 -17.54 5.59
CA HIS A 284 17.01 -18.05 6.64
C HIS A 284 15.61 -17.41 6.59
N SER A 285 15.53 -16.10 6.35
CA SER A 285 14.26 -15.37 6.32
C SER A 285 14.32 -14.10 5.48
N VAL A 286 13.18 -13.73 4.88
CA VAL A 286 12.99 -12.51 4.07
C VAL A 286 11.74 -11.80 4.56
N ARG A 287 11.89 -10.61 5.15
CA ARG A 287 10.77 -9.76 5.59
C ARG A 287 10.76 -8.47 4.77
N LEU A 288 9.62 -8.18 4.15
CA LEU A 288 9.31 -6.87 3.58
C LEU A 288 8.37 -6.14 4.54
N MET A 289 8.73 -4.91 4.92
CA MET A 289 8.00 -4.11 5.91
C MET A 289 7.70 -2.71 5.37
N ASP A 290 6.45 -2.28 5.44
CA ASP A 290 6.05 -0.88 5.27
C ASP A 290 6.56 0.00 6.43
N TRP A 291 6.63 1.31 6.20
CA TRP A 291 7.01 2.34 7.18
C TRP A 291 6.22 2.34 8.51
N TRP A 292 5.01 1.75 8.51
CA TRP A 292 4.15 1.67 9.70
C TRP A 292 4.42 0.45 10.60
N HIS A 293 5.19 -0.54 10.12
CA HIS A 293 5.40 -1.81 10.79
C HIS A 293 6.20 -1.65 12.11
N PRO A 294 5.87 -2.38 13.20
CA PRO A 294 6.56 -2.26 14.50
C PRO A 294 8.09 -2.39 14.42
N GLN A 295 8.59 -3.37 13.65
CA GLN A 295 10.03 -3.64 13.48
C GLN A 295 10.72 -2.71 12.46
N TYR A 296 10.01 -1.73 11.88
CA TYR A 296 10.60 -0.73 11.00
C TYR A 296 11.40 0.28 11.84
N PRO A 297 12.68 0.57 11.54
CA PRO A 297 13.50 1.48 12.33
C PRO A 297 12.82 2.85 12.54
N THR A 298 12.69 3.27 13.80
CA THR A 298 12.35 4.65 14.15
C THR A 298 13.55 5.53 13.81
N THR A 299 13.53 6.21 12.66
CA THR A 299 14.67 7.04 12.25
C THR A 299 14.92 8.17 13.26
N SER A 300 16.10 8.16 13.89
CA SER A 300 16.49 9.08 14.98
C SER A 300 16.79 10.52 14.54
N TYR A 301 16.22 10.97 13.41
CA TYR A 301 16.39 12.34 12.97
C TYR A 301 15.73 13.29 13.98
N ASN A 302 16.55 14.14 14.59
CA ASN A 302 16.11 15.33 15.30
C ASN A 302 15.93 16.42 14.24
N TYR A 303 14.67 16.71 13.91
CA TYR A 303 14.25 17.71 12.94
C TYR A 303 13.16 18.60 13.53
#